data_AF-A0A929PI56-F1
#
_entry.id   AF-A0A929PI56-F1
#
_cell.length_a   1.000
_cell.length_b   1.000
_cell.length_c   1.000
_cell.angle_alpha   90.00
_cell.angle_beta   90.00
_cell.angle_gamma   90.00
#
_symmetry.space_group_name_H-M   'P 1'
#
loop_
_entity.id
_entity.type
_entity.pdbx_description
1 polymer ?
#
loop_
_entity_poly.entity_id
_entity_poly.type
_entity_poly.pdbx_seq_one_letter_code
_entity_poly.pdbx_strand_id
1 'polypeptide(L)'
;HGFRSLPMLVIIILNYARALKDIKIKGIYYGAFELLGTLRDVKKMHIEDRNAPIFNLTPFVHLFNWTVAIDDFLTYGDAKDINELTNEGLTPILRATEGKDKSAQNLKNLSTKLKKMTELIQTSRGLSVIRDFDFNNLRELISYNKESILKPINPLLDKISDKIKGFNNTDIENGYAAVEWCIEHNLIQQGYTILQETMITEIVAKHFGEAEIANRDKRELVSQAINIKHMRIPEDKWNKAAESNKDVVKKIMSELDDDFIRIFDSVSQYRNDIDHAGFRDSPHKPEGLNRKLKEYYEKLKGGAKNYV
;
A
#
# COMPACT_ATOMS: atom_id res chain seq x y z
N HIS A 1 40.18 -10.35 -23.42
CA HIS A 1 39.29 -11.41 -22.90
C HIS A 1 39.36 -11.41 -21.39
N GLY A 2 38.21 -11.26 -20.72
CA GLY A 2 38.08 -11.37 -19.26
C GLY A 2 37.28 -12.61 -18.90
N PHE A 3 37.35 -13.05 -17.64
CA PHE A 3 36.51 -14.15 -17.15
C PHE A 3 35.03 -13.81 -17.38
N ARG A 4 34.23 -14.81 -17.77
CA ARG A 4 32.77 -14.66 -17.99
C ARG A 4 32.02 -14.18 -16.74
N SER A 5 32.64 -14.27 -15.56
CA SER A 5 32.11 -13.74 -14.31
C SER A 5 32.22 -12.22 -14.17
N LEU A 6 33.13 -11.55 -14.88
CA LEU A 6 33.37 -10.11 -14.73
C LEU A 6 32.14 -9.26 -15.09
N PRO A 7 31.39 -9.52 -16.18
CA PRO A 7 30.17 -8.78 -16.47
C PRO A 7 29.12 -8.90 -15.34
N MET A 8 28.94 -10.10 -14.78
CA MET A 8 28.03 -10.31 -13.65
C MET A 8 28.46 -9.51 -12.42
N LEU A 9 29.76 -9.53 -12.10
CA LEU A 9 30.32 -8.77 -10.98
C LEU A 9 30.15 -7.27 -11.17
N VAL A 10 30.40 -6.75 -12.38
CA VAL A 10 30.23 -5.33 -12.69
C VAL A 10 28.78 -4.90 -12.53
N ILE A 11 27.81 -5.69 -13.00
CA ILE A 11 26.38 -5.38 -12.82
C ILE A 11 26.02 -5.32 -11.33
N ILE A 12 26.50 -6.26 -10.52
CA ILE A 12 26.27 -6.26 -9.07
C ILE A 12 26.88 -5.03 -8.41
N ILE A 13 28.14 -4.68 -8.74
CA ILE A 13 28.82 -3.50 -8.21
C ILE A 13 28.09 -2.21 -8.60
N LEU A 14 27.61 -2.11 -9.85
CA LEU A 14 26.85 -0.95 -10.31
C LEU A 14 25.51 -0.82 -9.58
N ASN A 15 24.80 -1.93 -9.35
CA ASN A 15 23.56 -1.93 -8.57
C ASN A 15 23.83 -1.52 -7.11
N TYR A 16 24.91 -2.02 -6.51
CA TYR A 16 25.34 -1.63 -5.16
C TYR A 16 25.72 -0.15 -5.09
N ALA A 17 26.47 0.35 -6.07
CA ALA A 17 26.84 1.77 -6.15
C ALA A 17 25.59 2.65 -6.33
N ARG A 18 24.59 2.21 -7.08
CA ARG A 18 23.31 2.93 -7.19
C ARG A 18 22.61 3.01 -5.83
N ALA A 19 22.50 1.91 -5.11
CA ALA A 19 21.84 1.88 -3.80
C ALA A 19 22.55 2.77 -2.75
N LEU A 20 23.89 2.83 -2.79
CA LEU A 20 24.66 3.58 -1.77
C LEU A 20 25.04 5.01 -2.14
N LYS A 21 25.20 5.31 -3.43
CA LYS A 21 25.72 6.60 -3.91
C LYS A 21 24.74 7.37 -4.79
N ASP A 22 23.50 6.88 -4.93
CA ASP A 22 22.45 7.50 -5.74
C ASP A 22 22.89 7.82 -7.18
N ILE A 23 23.60 6.87 -7.81
CA ILE A 23 24.09 7.04 -9.18
C ILE A 23 23.04 6.60 -10.21
N LYS A 24 22.92 7.32 -11.33
CA LYS A 24 22.08 6.89 -12.46
C LYS A 24 22.92 6.20 -13.53
N ILE A 25 22.68 4.91 -13.77
CA ILE A 25 23.30 4.16 -14.86
C ILE A 25 22.67 4.60 -16.18
N LYS A 26 23.43 5.31 -17.01
CA LYS A 26 22.95 5.81 -18.32
C LYS A 26 23.05 4.79 -19.44
N GLY A 27 23.99 3.86 -19.34
CA GLY A 27 24.15 2.82 -20.34
C GLY A 27 25.10 1.72 -19.90
N ILE A 28 24.81 0.49 -20.34
CA ILE A 28 25.75 -0.63 -20.27
C ILE A 28 25.90 -1.15 -21.70
N TYR A 29 27.14 -1.21 -22.18
CA TYR A 29 27.46 -1.61 -23.55
C TYR A 29 28.46 -2.76 -23.55
N TYR A 30 28.17 -3.79 -24.34
CA TYR A 30 29.01 -4.96 -24.51
C TYR A 30 29.50 -5.05 -25.95
N GLY A 31 30.80 -4.97 -26.15
CA GLY A 31 31.42 -5.22 -27.46
C GLY A 31 31.54 -6.72 -27.69
N ALA A 32 30.75 -7.28 -28.60
CA ALA A 32 30.71 -8.71 -28.88
C ALA A 32 31.79 -9.11 -29.90
N PHE A 33 33.06 -8.85 -29.57
CA PHE A 33 34.20 -9.14 -30.43
C PHE A 33 34.31 -10.63 -30.76
N GLU A 34 33.88 -11.49 -29.84
CA GLU A 34 33.87 -12.95 -30.02
C GLU A 34 33.05 -13.41 -31.24
N LEU A 35 32.11 -12.60 -31.72
CA LEU A 35 31.33 -12.89 -32.94
C LEU A 35 32.17 -12.80 -34.21
N LEU A 36 33.31 -12.10 -34.17
CA LEU A 36 34.27 -12.07 -35.29
C LEU A 36 35.17 -13.32 -35.32
N GLY A 37 34.98 -14.29 -34.41
CA GLY A 37 35.78 -15.51 -34.35
C GLY A 37 37.04 -15.36 -33.51
N THR A 38 38.03 -16.24 -33.75
CA THR A 38 39.27 -16.21 -32.95
C THR A 38 40.15 -15.04 -33.36
N LEU A 39 41.08 -14.65 -32.50
CA LEU A 39 42.08 -13.63 -32.84
C LEU A 39 42.87 -13.94 -34.13
N ARG A 40 43.04 -15.22 -34.47
CA ARG A 40 43.71 -15.63 -35.71
C ARG A 40 42.85 -15.37 -36.93
N ASP A 41 41.54 -15.56 -36.81
CA ASP A 41 40.57 -15.34 -37.88
C ASP A 41 40.45 -13.83 -38.15
N VAL A 42 40.26 -13.04 -37.09
CA VAL A 42 40.15 -11.58 -37.20
C VAL A 42 41.40 -10.96 -37.81
N LYS A 43 42.60 -11.45 -37.48
CA LYS A 43 43.86 -10.95 -38.08
C LYS A 43 43.93 -11.14 -39.59
N LYS A 44 43.26 -12.15 -40.14
CA LYS A 44 43.20 -12.43 -41.58
C LYS A 44 42.11 -11.65 -42.30
N MET A 45 41.13 -11.10 -41.58
CA MET A 45 40.08 -10.25 -42.15
C MET A 45 40.65 -8.90 -42.58
N HIS A 46 40.13 -8.34 -43.67
CA HIS A 46 40.36 -6.94 -44.02
C HIS A 46 39.81 -6.04 -42.92
N ILE A 47 40.45 -4.88 -42.71
CA ILE A 47 40.08 -3.97 -41.61
C ILE A 47 38.62 -3.52 -41.68
N GLU A 48 38.09 -3.36 -42.89
CA GLU A 48 36.71 -2.97 -43.20
C GLU A 48 35.70 -4.03 -42.74
N ASP A 49 36.09 -5.30 -42.70
CA ASP A 49 35.24 -6.43 -42.29
C ASP A 49 35.28 -6.71 -40.78
N ARG A 50 36.14 -6.03 -40.02
CA ARG A 50 36.32 -6.25 -38.56
C ARG A 50 35.27 -5.49 -37.73
N ASN A 51 34.01 -5.54 -38.13
CA ASN A 51 32.94 -4.81 -37.48
C ASN A 51 32.27 -5.62 -36.36
N ALA A 52 32.81 -5.50 -35.14
CA ALA A 52 32.22 -6.15 -33.96
C ALA A 52 30.99 -5.38 -33.47
N PRO A 53 29.82 -6.02 -33.32
CA PRO A 53 28.62 -5.33 -32.87
C PRO A 53 28.73 -4.94 -31.39
N ILE A 54 28.13 -3.81 -31.05
CA ILE A 54 27.99 -3.32 -29.68
C ILE A 54 26.55 -3.56 -29.23
N PHE A 55 26.36 -4.43 -28.24
CA PHE A 55 25.06 -4.69 -27.64
C PHE A 55 24.79 -3.72 -26.50
N ASN A 56 23.61 -3.11 -26.51
CA ASN A 56 23.12 -2.30 -25.40
C ASN A 56 22.44 -3.21 -24.36
N LEU A 57 23.09 -3.36 -23.21
CA LEU A 57 22.63 -4.17 -22.08
C LEU A 57 21.89 -3.33 -21.01
N THR A 58 21.65 -2.05 -21.26
CA THR A 58 20.85 -1.18 -20.38
C THR A 58 19.46 -1.75 -20.03
N PRO A 59 18.75 -2.50 -20.91
CA PRO A 59 17.49 -3.15 -20.55
C PRO A 59 17.55 -4.05 -19.30
N PHE A 60 18.70 -4.64 -18.98
CA PHE A 60 18.86 -5.45 -17.75
C PHE A 60 18.78 -4.58 -16.49
N VAL A 61 19.29 -3.34 -16.54
CA VAL A 61 19.17 -2.38 -15.44
C VAL A 61 17.70 -2.01 -15.21
N HIS A 62 16.96 -1.78 -16.29
CA HIS A 62 15.53 -1.48 -16.21
C HIS A 62 14.73 -2.64 -15.61
N LEU A 63 14.99 -3.88 -16.05
CA LEU A 63 14.33 -5.05 -15.49
C LEU A 63 14.64 -5.23 -14.00
N PHE A 64 15.89 -4.98 -13.59
CA PHE A 64 16.26 -5.00 -12.18
C PHE A 64 15.50 -3.95 -11.37
N ASN A 65 15.36 -2.71 -11.87
CA ASN A 65 14.58 -1.67 -11.18
C ASN A 65 13.12 -2.09 -10.98
N TRP A 66 12.51 -2.68 -12.02
CA TRP A 66 11.17 -3.24 -11.91
C TRP A 66 11.08 -4.36 -10.89
N THR A 67 12.11 -5.20 -10.79
CA THR A 67 12.17 -6.28 -9.79
C THR A 67 12.15 -5.71 -8.38
N VAL A 68 12.96 -4.68 -8.11
CA VAL A 68 12.98 -4.00 -6.80
C VAL A 68 11.64 -3.32 -6.50
N ALA A 69 11.09 -2.55 -7.45
CA ALA A 69 9.81 -1.87 -7.25
C ALA A 69 8.63 -2.84 -7.01
N ILE A 70 8.65 -4.00 -7.66
CA ILE A 70 7.65 -5.06 -7.43
C ILE A 70 7.84 -5.68 -6.04
N ASP A 71 9.08 -5.97 -5.63
CA ASP A 71 9.38 -6.52 -4.31
C ASP A 71 8.96 -5.55 -3.20
N ASP A 72 9.24 -4.26 -3.35
CA ASP A 72 8.85 -3.21 -2.41
C ASP A 72 7.33 -3.11 -2.29
N PHE A 73 6.59 -3.17 -3.40
CA PHE A 73 5.14 -3.20 -3.36
C PHE A 73 4.59 -4.45 -2.68
N LEU A 74 5.12 -5.63 -3.00
CA LEU A 74 4.62 -6.88 -2.44
C LEU A 74 4.94 -7.04 -0.95
N THR A 75 6.05 -6.45 -0.50
CA THR A 75 6.53 -6.55 0.89
C THR A 75 6.02 -5.41 1.76
N TYR A 76 6.10 -4.16 1.27
CA TYR A 76 5.80 -2.95 2.05
C TYR A 76 4.51 -2.25 1.59
N GLY A 77 3.85 -2.75 0.55
CA GLY A 77 2.58 -2.21 0.09
C GLY A 77 2.71 -0.80 -0.49
N ASP A 78 3.90 -0.42 -1.00
CA ASP A 78 4.17 0.89 -1.58
C ASP A 78 4.26 0.83 -3.10
N ALA A 79 3.44 1.63 -3.79
CA ALA A 79 3.42 1.69 -5.24
C ALA A 79 4.15 2.92 -5.83
N LYS A 80 4.91 3.66 -5.03
CA LYS A 80 5.68 4.83 -5.48
C LYS A 80 6.63 4.49 -6.63
N ASP A 81 7.48 3.48 -6.44
CA ASP A 81 8.51 3.13 -7.44
C ASP A 81 7.89 2.52 -8.71
N ILE A 82 6.78 1.78 -8.57
CA ILE A 82 5.98 1.32 -9.71
C ILE A 82 5.49 2.51 -10.53
N ASN A 83 4.94 3.55 -9.87
CA ASN A 83 4.47 4.75 -10.55
C ASN A 83 5.62 5.52 -11.22
N GLU A 84 6.77 5.66 -10.56
CA GLU A 84 7.94 6.32 -11.12
C GLU A 84 8.46 5.59 -12.37
N LEU A 85 8.69 4.28 -12.29
CA LEU A 85 9.16 3.46 -13.43
C LEU A 85 8.15 3.41 -14.56
N THR A 86 6.86 3.36 -14.24
CA THR A 86 5.79 3.47 -15.24
C THR A 86 5.90 4.79 -15.99
N ASN A 87 5.99 5.92 -15.27
CA ASN A 87 6.10 7.23 -15.89
C ASN A 87 7.39 7.40 -16.70
N GLU A 88 8.53 6.88 -16.22
CA GLU A 88 9.79 6.90 -16.96
C GLU A 88 9.66 6.15 -18.30
N GLY A 89 9.07 4.95 -18.28
CA GLY A 89 8.87 4.13 -19.48
C GLY A 89 7.85 4.72 -20.48
N LEU A 90 6.81 5.39 -19.97
CA LEU A 90 5.76 5.97 -20.80
C LEU A 90 6.11 7.34 -21.37
N THR A 91 7.02 8.08 -20.74
CA THR A 91 7.37 9.45 -21.15
C THR A 91 7.76 9.57 -22.63
N PRO A 92 8.63 8.71 -23.20
CA PRO A 92 8.96 8.77 -24.62
C PRO A 92 7.75 8.53 -25.53
N ILE A 93 6.88 7.58 -25.17
CA ILE A 93 5.70 7.19 -25.94
C ILE A 93 4.67 8.33 -25.97
N LEU A 94 4.39 8.90 -24.80
CA LEU A 94 3.47 10.03 -24.68
C LEU A 94 4.03 11.29 -25.36
N ARG A 95 5.35 11.53 -25.35
CA ARG A 95 5.95 12.64 -26.11
C ARG A 95 5.79 12.44 -27.61
N ALA A 96 6.11 11.24 -28.12
CA ALA A 96 6.03 10.93 -29.54
C ALA A 96 4.60 10.97 -30.09
N THR A 97 3.59 10.65 -29.26
CA THR A 97 2.17 10.65 -29.65
C THR A 97 1.43 11.92 -29.26
N GLU A 98 2.12 12.95 -28.75
CA GLU A 98 1.50 14.17 -28.19
C GLU A 98 0.42 13.86 -27.15
N GLY A 99 0.66 12.81 -26.37
CA GLY A 99 -0.23 12.31 -25.34
C GLY A 99 -1.45 11.55 -25.86
N LYS A 100 -1.58 11.25 -27.16
CA LYS A 100 -2.78 10.61 -27.73
C LYS A 100 -2.81 9.09 -27.59
N ASP A 101 -1.72 8.46 -27.13
CA ASP A 101 -1.67 7.02 -26.89
C ASP A 101 -2.54 6.62 -25.68
N LYS A 102 -3.70 6.01 -25.96
CA LYS A 102 -4.67 5.60 -24.93
C LYS A 102 -4.12 4.50 -24.01
N SER A 103 -3.30 3.58 -24.52
CA SER A 103 -2.72 2.51 -23.69
C SER A 103 -1.75 3.09 -22.66
N ALA A 104 -0.88 4.00 -23.11
CA ALA A 104 0.01 4.74 -22.23
C ALA A 104 -0.75 5.60 -21.21
N GLN A 105 -1.81 6.29 -21.62
CA GLN A 105 -2.66 7.06 -20.69
C GLN A 105 -3.30 6.16 -19.62
N ASN A 106 -3.87 5.02 -20.02
CA ASN A 106 -4.50 4.09 -19.09
C ASN A 106 -3.50 3.50 -18.10
N LEU A 107 -2.30 3.11 -18.57
CA LEU A 107 -1.26 2.59 -17.70
C LEU A 107 -0.73 3.65 -16.72
N LYS A 108 -0.58 4.90 -17.18
CA LYS A 108 -0.22 6.03 -16.33
C LYS A 108 -1.28 6.25 -15.24
N ASN A 109 -2.56 6.22 -15.61
CA ASN A 109 -3.68 6.37 -14.68
C ASN A 109 -3.72 5.22 -13.66
N LEU A 110 -3.51 3.97 -14.12
CA LEU A 110 -3.43 2.79 -13.26
C LEU A 110 -2.37 2.97 -12.18
N SER A 111 -1.13 3.25 -12.59
CA SER A 111 -0.02 3.38 -11.63
C SER A 111 -0.22 4.56 -10.66
N THR A 112 -0.84 5.65 -11.14
CA THR A 112 -1.14 6.83 -10.30
C THR A 112 -2.22 6.52 -9.28
N LYS A 113 -3.28 5.80 -9.67
CA LYS A 113 -4.32 5.36 -8.74
C LYS A 113 -3.81 4.34 -7.73
N LEU A 114 -2.97 3.41 -8.16
CA LEU A 114 -2.35 2.44 -7.27
C LEU A 114 -1.48 3.16 -6.21
N LYS A 115 -0.60 4.08 -6.63
CA LYS A 115 0.17 4.94 -5.72
C LYS A 115 -0.74 5.71 -4.76
N LYS A 116 -1.84 6.29 -5.27
CA LYS A 116 -2.78 7.03 -4.43
C LYS A 116 -3.42 6.14 -3.36
N MET A 117 -3.82 4.91 -3.72
CA MET A 117 -4.38 3.95 -2.76
C MET A 117 -3.39 3.66 -1.63
N THR A 118 -2.14 3.34 -1.97
CA THR A 118 -1.11 2.99 -0.98
C THR A 118 -0.80 4.19 -0.07
N GLU A 119 -0.70 5.39 -0.63
CA GLU A 119 -0.51 6.63 0.14
C GLU A 119 -1.66 6.90 1.13
N LEU A 120 -2.92 6.65 0.73
CA LEU A 120 -4.07 6.83 1.63
C LEU A 120 -3.96 5.91 2.85
N ILE A 121 -3.57 4.65 2.65
CA ILE A 121 -3.40 3.67 3.73
C ILE A 121 -2.19 4.05 4.60
N GLN A 122 -1.03 4.31 3.99
CA GLN A 122 0.20 4.70 4.70
C GLN A 122 0.04 5.97 5.56
N THR A 123 -0.87 6.87 5.17
CA THR A 123 -1.17 8.12 5.89
C THR A 123 -2.46 8.07 6.72
N SER A 124 -3.01 6.87 6.96
CA SER A 124 -4.20 6.64 7.78
C SER A 124 -5.43 7.45 7.35
N ARG A 125 -5.61 7.66 6.04
CA ARG A 125 -6.78 8.36 5.46
C ARG A 125 -7.94 7.39 5.24
N GLY A 126 -8.33 6.70 6.32
CA GLY A 126 -9.35 5.63 6.32
C GLY A 126 -10.69 6.09 5.74
N LEU A 127 -11.15 7.31 6.05
CA LEU A 127 -12.39 7.86 5.47
C LEU A 127 -12.34 7.94 3.94
N SER A 128 -11.21 8.35 3.36
CA SER A 128 -11.07 8.41 1.91
C SER A 128 -10.96 7.04 1.28
N VAL A 129 -10.40 6.05 1.98
CA VAL A 129 -10.42 4.64 1.56
C VAL A 129 -11.85 4.08 1.60
N ILE A 130 -12.64 4.43 2.61
CA ILE A 130 -14.03 3.99 2.75
C ILE A 130 -14.93 4.63 1.70
N ARG A 131 -14.87 5.96 1.54
CA ARG A 131 -15.88 6.72 0.79
C ARG A 131 -15.42 7.26 -0.55
N ASP A 132 -14.18 7.72 -0.65
CA ASP A 132 -13.76 8.61 -1.76
C ASP A 132 -12.99 7.86 -2.87
N PHE A 133 -12.33 6.74 -2.55
CA PHE A 133 -11.50 6.01 -3.51
C PHE A 133 -12.34 5.11 -4.43
N ASP A 134 -12.13 5.25 -5.74
CA ASP A 134 -12.85 4.48 -6.76
C ASP A 134 -12.09 3.19 -7.12
N PHE A 135 -12.38 2.13 -6.38
CA PHE A 135 -11.84 0.80 -6.59
C PHE A 135 -12.36 0.13 -7.87
N ASN A 136 -13.57 0.43 -8.30
CA ASN A 136 -14.11 -0.11 -9.56
C ASN A 136 -13.29 0.39 -10.75
N ASN A 137 -13.00 1.69 -10.80
CA ASN A 137 -12.12 2.20 -11.85
C ASN A 137 -10.69 1.65 -11.75
N LEU A 138 -10.18 1.39 -10.54
CA LEU A 138 -8.89 0.70 -10.39
C LEU A 138 -8.92 -0.70 -11.02
N ARG A 139 -9.98 -1.49 -10.79
CA ARG A 139 -10.17 -2.81 -11.41
C ARG A 139 -10.30 -2.75 -12.92
N GLU A 140 -11.07 -1.80 -13.44
CA GLU A 140 -11.18 -1.57 -14.88
C GLU A 140 -9.81 -1.27 -15.49
N LEU A 141 -9.03 -0.37 -14.88
CA LEU A 141 -7.68 -0.04 -15.34
C LEU A 141 -6.75 -1.25 -15.28
N ILE A 142 -6.83 -2.10 -14.26
CA ILE A 142 -6.08 -3.37 -14.21
C ILE A 142 -6.47 -4.25 -15.41
N SER A 143 -7.76 -4.41 -15.67
CA SER A 143 -8.27 -5.22 -16.79
C SER A 143 -7.81 -4.69 -18.16
N TYR A 144 -7.87 -3.37 -18.38
CA TYR A 144 -7.43 -2.75 -19.63
C TYR A 144 -5.93 -2.87 -19.89
N ASN A 145 -5.12 -3.12 -18.85
CA ASN A 145 -3.67 -3.16 -18.94
C ASN A 145 -3.07 -4.57 -18.83
N LYS A 146 -3.87 -5.66 -18.83
CA LYS A 146 -3.36 -7.05 -18.73
C LYS A 146 -2.28 -7.40 -19.76
N GLU A 147 -2.28 -6.74 -20.92
CA GLU A 147 -1.21 -6.79 -21.91
C GLU A 147 -0.55 -5.42 -22.07
N SER A 148 0.05 -4.91 -20.99
CA SER A 148 0.66 -3.59 -20.98
C SER A 148 1.83 -3.50 -21.95
N ILE A 149 1.96 -2.32 -22.57
CA ILE A 149 3.14 -1.91 -23.35
C ILE A 149 4.42 -1.95 -22.51
N LEU A 150 4.33 -1.79 -21.18
CA LEU A 150 5.43 -2.03 -20.26
C LEU A 150 5.34 -3.44 -19.67
N LYS A 151 5.87 -4.43 -20.40
CA LYS A 151 5.81 -5.85 -20.04
C LYS A 151 6.13 -6.20 -18.58
N PRO A 152 7.11 -5.57 -17.90
CA PRO A 152 7.44 -5.91 -16.51
C PRO A 152 6.28 -5.75 -15.51
N ILE A 153 5.27 -4.92 -15.81
CA ILE A 153 4.12 -4.75 -14.91
C ILE A 153 3.11 -5.89 -15.01
N ASN A 154 3.04 -6.61 -16.14
CA ASN A 154 1.96 -7.58 -16.40
C ASN A 154 1.85 -8.67 -15.32
N PRO A 155 2.95 -9.30 -14.85
CA PRO A 155 2.86 -10.30 -13.78
C PRO A 155 2.35 -9.75 -12.45
N LEU A 156 2.46 -8.44 -12.22
CA LEU A 156 2.00 -7.78 -11.01
C LEU A 156 0.49 -7.50 -11.04
N LEU A 157 -0.10 -7.31 -12.22
CA LEU A 157 -1.51 -6.92 -12.35
C LEU A 157 -2.47 -7.91 -11.71
N ASP A 158 -2.22 -9.23 -11.87
CA ASP A 158 -3.04 -10.25 -11.23
C ASP A 158 -2.87 -10.23 -9.70
N LYS A 159 -1.64 -10.03 -9.21
CA LYS A 159 -1.37 -9.89 -7.75
C LYS A 159 -2.05 -8.65 -7.16
N ILE A 160 -2.05 -7.52 -7.86
CA ILE A 160 -2.79 -6.32 -7.44
C ILE A 160 -4.28 -6.64 -7.42
N SER A 161 -4.80 -7.27 -8.49
CA SER A 161 -6.21 -7.63 -8.56
C SER A 161 -6.64 -8.49 -7.38
N ASP A 162 -5.81 -9.45 -6.97
CA ASP A 162 -6.05 -10.29 -5.80
C ASP A 162 -6.04 -9.48 -4.49
N LYS A 163 -5.02 -8.64 -4.28
CA LYS A 163 -4.89 -7.82 -3.07
C LYS A 163 -6.02 -6.80 -2.89
N ILE A 164 -6.66 -6.36 -3.97
CA ILE A 164 -7.78 -5.40 -3.89
C ILE A 164 -9.17 -6.05 -3.88
N LYS A 165 -9.29 -7.39 -3.81
CA LYS A 165 -10.59 -8.09 -3.85
C LYS A 165 -11.52 -7.71 -2.70
N GLY A 166 -10.96 -7.44 -1.52
CA GLY A 166 -11.73 -7.10 -0.32
C GLY A 166 -12.24 -5.66 -0.27
N PHE A 167 -11.92 -4.82 -1.26
CA PHE A 167 -12.34 -3.42 -1.30
C PHE A 167 -13.54 -3.22 -2.24
N ASN A 168 -14.46 -2.32 -1.92
CA ASN A 168 -15.59 -1.90 -2.76
C ASN A 168 -15.67 -0.39 -2.86
N ASN A 169 -16.56 0.17 -3.69
CA ASN A 169 -16.78 1.62 -3.70
C ASN A 169 -17.75 1.99 -2.57
N THR A 170 -17.42 3.03 -1.81
CA THR A 170 -18.27 3.57 -0.72
C THR A 170 -18.72 2.49 0.26
N ASP A 171 -17.75 1.84 0.91
CA ASP A 171 -17.98 0.68 1.77
C ASP A 171 -17.15 0.78 3.05
N ILE A 172 -17.80 0.66 4.22
CA ILE A 172 -17.15 0.72 5.52
C ILE A 172 -16.20 -0.48 5.71
N GLU A 173 -16.50 -1.62 5.09
CA GLU A 173 -15.64 -2.82 5.09
C GLU A 173 -14.25 -2.54 4.50
N ASN A 174 -14.11 -1.50 3.66
CA ASN A 174 -12.80 -1.06 3.18
C ASN A 174 -11.85 -0.66 4.30
N GLY A 175 -12.38 -0.21 5.45
CA GLY A 175 -11.58 0.05 6.64
C GLY A 175 -10.91 -1.22 7.14
N TYR A 176 -11.65 -2.32 7.25
CA TYR A 176 -11.11 -3.63 7.61
C TYR A 176 -10.19 -4.21 6.55
N ALA A 177 -10.50 -4.05 5.26
CA ALA A 177 -9.60 -4.44 4.18
C ALA A 177 -8.28 -3.65 4.23
N ALA A 178 -8.32 -2.37 4.62
CA ALA A 178 -7.12 -1.56 4.84
C ALA A 178 -6.33 -2.00 6.08
N VAL A 179 -6.99 -2.48 7.15
CA VAL A 179 -6.30 -3.07 8.31
C VAL A 179 -5.61 -4.37 7.92
N GLU A 180 -6.26 -5.23 7.13
CA GLU A 180 -5.65 -6.45 6.57
C GLU A 180 -4.41 -6.10 5.74
N TRP A 181 -4.51 -5.09 4.86
CA TRP A 181 -3.37 -4.55 4.14
C TRP A 181 -2.25 -4.09 5.10
N CYS A 182 -2.58 -3.40 6.18
CA CYS A 182 -1.58 -2.95 7.15
C CYS A 182 -0.86 -4.11 7.85
N ILE A 183 -1.59 -5.17 8.19
CA ILE A 183 -1.02 -6.39 8.81
C ILE A 183 -0.07 -7.10 7.84
N GLU A 184 -0.47 -7.23 6.58
CA GLU A 184 0.34 -7.88 5.54
C GLU A 184 1.65 -7.15 5.25
N HIS A 185 1.65 -5.81 5.31
CA HIS A 185 2.77 -4.97 4.89
C HIS A 185 3.49 -4.28 6.07
N ASN A 186 3.29 -4.78 7.29
CA ASN A 186 3.94 -4.28 8.51
C ASN A 186 3.70 -2.78 8.80
N LEU A 187 2.54 -2.24 8.39
CA LEU A 187 2.09 -0.87 8.69
C LEU A 187 1.34 -0.83 10.03
N ILE A 188 2.00 -1.27 11.10
CA ILE A 188 1.38 -1.56 12.40
C ILE A 188 0.62 -0.35 12.96
N GLN A 189 1.25 0.82 12.99
CA GLN A 189 0.65 2.05 13.53
C GLN A 189 -0.60 2.47 12.75
N GLN A 190 -0.51 2.43 11.41
CA GLN A 190 -1.63 2.72 10.53
C GLN A 190 -2.77 1.73 10.76
N GLY A 191 -2.46 0.44 10.91
CA GLY A 191 -3.44 -0.61 11.16
C GLY A 191 -4.22 -0.39 12.45
N TYR A 192 -3.57 -0.07 13.56
CA TYR A 192 -4.26 0.27 14.81
C TYR A 192 -5.13 1.52 14.69
N THR A 193 -4.63 2.56 14.03
CA THR A 193 -5.35 3.82 13.82
C THR A 193 -6.59 3.60 12.97
N ILE A 194 -6.46 2.92 11.82
CA ILE A 194 -7.57 2.62 10.93
C ILE A 194 -8.58 1.71 11.63
N LEU A 195 -8.13 0.67 12.35
CA LEU A 195 -9.02 -0.24 13.06
C LEU A 195 -9.91 0.49 14.07
N GLN A 196 -9.34 1.34 14.92
CA GLN A 196 -10.10 2.12 15.89
C GLN A 196 -11.12 3.05 15.20
N GLU A 197 -10.68 3.77 14.16
CA GLU A 197 -11.55 4.70 13.44
C GLU A 197 -12.67 3.97 12.69
N THR A 198 -12.42 2.77 12.16
CA THR A 198 -13.43 1.92 11.51
C THR A 198 -14.47 1.42 12.52
N MET A 199 -14.05 0.95 13.70
CA MET A 199 -14.98 0.54 14.77
C MET A 199 -15.95 1.67 15.16
N ILE A 200 -15.44 2.90 15.30
CA ILE A 200 -16.30 4.08 15.57
C ILE A 200 -17.23 4.35 14.37
N THR A 201 -16.70 4.25 13.16
CA THR A 201 -17.43 4.54 11.92
C THR A 201 -18.63 3.62 11.72
N GLU A 202 -18.50 2.33 12.00
CA GLU A 202 -19.61 1.39 11.96
C GLU A 202 -20.74 1.76 12.91
N ILE A 203 -20.40 2.11 14.15
CA ILE A 203 -21.40 2.52 15.16
C ILE A 203 -22.07 3.82 14.71
N VAL A 204 -21.32 4.79 14.18
CA VAL A 204 -21.92 6.02 13.65
C VAL A 204 -22.87 5.71 12.50
N ALA A 205 -22.47 4.87 11.55
CA ALA A 205 -23.32 4.48 10.43
C ALA A 205 -24.60 3.75 10.90
N LYS A 206 -24.48 2.83 11.87
CA LYS A 206 -25.62 2.10 12.45
C LYS A 206 -26.65 3.03 13.10
N HIS A 207 -26.20 4.03 13.84
CA HIS A 207 -27.10 4.88 14.65
C HIS A 207 -27.53 6.18 13.98
N PHE A 208 -26.77 6.70 13.02
CA PHE A 208 -27.01 7.99 12.38
C PHE A 208 -27.04 7.95 10.85
N GLY A 209 -26.69 6.80 10.25
CA GLY A 209 -26.62 6.61 8.79
C GLY A 209 -25.23 6.89 8.21
N GLU A 210 -24.94 6.30 7.05
CA GLU A 210 -23.64 6.40 6.38
C GLU A 210 -23.25 7.83 5.99
N ALA A 211 -24.22 8.71 5.75
CA ALA A 211 -23.96 10.12 5.46
C ALA A 211 -23.26 10.85 6.63
N GLU A 212 -23.42 10.36 7.86
CA GLU A 212 -22.94 11.00 9.08
C GLU A 212 -21.59 10.46 9.57
N ILE A 213 -20.95 9.52 8.87
CA ILE A 213 -19.69 8.88 9.32
C ILE A 213 -18.54 9.87 9.59
N ALA A 214 -18.58 11.04 8.96
CA ALA A 214 -17.60 12.11 9.14
C ALA A 214 -18.08 13.22 10.10
N ASN A 215 -19.31 13.14 10.61
CA ASN A 215 -19.88 14.15 11.48
C ASN A 215 -19.20 14.12 12.86
N ARG A 216 -18.52 15.22 13.20
CA ARG A 216 -17.76 15.35 14.44
C ARG A 216 -18.60 15.09 15.69
N ASP A 217 -19.80 15.65 15.77
CA ASP A 217 -20.64 15.56 16.96
C ASP A 217 -21.17 14.14 17.14
N LYS A 218 -21.50 13.45 16.04
CA LYS A 218 -21.94 12.04 16.08
C LYS A 218 -20.81 11.10 16.49
N ARG A 219 -19.60 11.31 15.96
CA ARG A 219 -18.40 10.54 16.35
C ARG A 219 -18.04 10.76 17.81
N GLU A 220 -18.17 11.99 18.30
CA GLU A 220 -17.94 12.32 19.70
C GLU A 220 -18.95 11.60 20.62
N LEU A 221 -20.25 11.60 20.25
CA LEU A 221 -21.27 10.86 21.00
C LEU A 221 -20.99 9.35 21.08
N VAL A 222 -20.55 8.73 19.98
CA VAL A 222 -20.17 7.31 19.97
C VAL A 222 -18.97 7.07 20.87
N SER A 223 -17.93 7.90 20.77
CA SER A 223 -16.71 7.79 21.59
C SER A 223 -17.04 7.93 23.08
N GLN A 224 -17.93 8.84 23.43
CA GLN A 224 -18.43 9.01 24.79
C GLN A 224 -19.24 7.81 25.26
N ALA A 225 -20.13 7.26 24.45
CA ALA A 225 -20.90 6.07 24.80
C ALA A 225 -19.99 4.87 25.13
N ILE A 226 -18.96 4.64 24.30
CA ILE A 226 -17.95 3.60 24.54
C ILE A 226 -17.23 3.84 25.86
N ASN A 227 -16.74 5.06 26.10
CA ASN A 227 -15.99 5.40 27.31
C ASN A 227 -16.86 5.31 28.58
N ILE A 228 -18.09 5.81 28.53
CA ILE A 228 -19.05 5.74 29.64
C ILE A 228 -19.32 4.28 30.00
N LYS A 229 -19.55 3.42 29.00
CA LYS A 229 -19.77 1.99 29.23
C LYS A 229 -18.53 1.31 29.83
N HIS A 230 -17.36 1.56 29.24
CA HIS A 230 -16.09 1.00 29.70
C HIS A 230 -15.79 1.36 31.15
N MET A 231 -15.87 2.64 31.49
CA MET A 231 -15.52 3.17 32.81
C MET A 231 -16.68 3.14 33.81
N ARG A 232 -17.88 2.70 33.37
CA ARG A 232 -19.13 2.68 34.17
C ARG A 232 -19.42 4.05 34.79
N ILE A 233 -19.32 5.11 33.99
CA ILE A 233 -19.45 6.50 34.47
C ILE A 233 -20.92 6.76 34.88
N PRO A 234 -21.18 7.19 36.13
CA PRO A 234 -22.51 7.58 36.59
C PRO A 234 -23.14 8.69 35.74
N GLU A 235 -24.45 8.65 35.52
CA GLU A 235 -25.18 9.59 34.64
C GLU A 235 -25.02 11.06 35.05
N ASP A 236 -24.88 11.36 36.34
CA ASP A 236 -24.65 12.70 36.88
C ASP A 236 -23.27 13.27 36.53
N LYS A 237 -22.35 12.42 36.04
CA LYS A 237 -21.00 12.80 35.61
C LYS A 237 -20.83 12.77 34.10
N TRP A 238 -21.90 12.54 33.35
CA TRP A 238 -21.84 12.61 31.89
C TRP A 238 -21.52 14.04 31.46
N ASN A 239 -20.70 14.17 30.43
CA ASN A 239 -20.44 15.49 29.89
C ASN A 239 -21.69 16.04 29.17
N LYS A 240 -21.67 17.33 28.87
CA LYS A 240 -22.83 18.05 28.31
C LYS A 240 -23.37 17.44 27.01
N ALA A 241 -22.52 16.89 26.16
CA ALA A 241 -22.93 16.31 24.88
C ALA A 241 -23.70 15.00 25.10
N ALA A 242 -23.14 14.07 25.90
CA ALA A 242 -23.81 12.84 26.30
C ALA A 242 -25.10 13.12 27.10
N GLU A 243 -25.06 14.10 28.01
CA GLU A 243 -26.20 14.49 28.83
C GLU A 243 -27.36 15.05 27.99
N SER A 244 -27.05 15.82 26.95
CA SER A 244 -28.07 16.36 26.03
C SER A 244 -28.65 15.31 25.08
N ASN A 245 -27.98 14.15 24.95
CA ASN A 245 -28.34 13.06 24.02
C ASN A 245 -28.49 11.71 24.74
N LYS A 246 -29.02 11.71 25.97
CA LYS A 246 -29.06 10.53 26.85
C LYS A 246 -29.63 9.28 26.19
N ASP A 247 -30.76 9.40 25.52
CA ASP A 247 -31.44 8.25 24.91
C ASP A 247 -30.58 7.59 23.82
N VAL A 248 -29.87 8.40 23.03
CA VAL A 248 -28.95 7.93 21.99
C VAL A 248 -27.75 7.24 22.62
N VAL A 249 -27.14 7.84 23.64
CA VAL A 249 -25.98 7.26 24.34
C VAL A 249 -26.36 5.93 24.99
N LYS A 250 -27.49 5.88 25.72
CA LYS A 250 -28.00 4.65 26.33
C LYS A 250 -28.28 3.57 25.29
N LYS A 251 -28.87 3.93 24.15
CA LYS A 251 -29.11 3.00 23.05
C LYS A 251 -27.81 2.40 22.53
N ILE A 252 -26.83 3.23 22.17
CA ILE A 252 -25.50 2.76 21.71
C ILE A 252 -24.89 1.82 22.76
N MET A 253 -24.85 2.23 24.03
CA MET A 253 -24.28 1.41 25.10
C MET A 253 -24.97 0.05 25.27
N SER A 254 -26.28 -0.03 25.03
CA SER A 254 -27.04 -1.27 25.19
C SER A 254 -26.76 -2.30 24.09
N GLU A 255 -26.33 -1.84 22.91
CA GLU A 255 -26.08 -2.69 21.74
C GLU A 255 -24.63 -3.16 21.63
N LEU A 256 -23.68 -2.45 22.26
CA LEU A 256 -22.28 -2.91 22.33
C LEU A 256 -22.17 -4.01 23.38
N ASP A 257 -21.50 -5.12 23.15
CA ASP A 257 -21.20 -6.10 24.20
C ASP A 257 -19.89 -5.79 24.95
N ASP A 258 -19.64 -6.50 26.04
CA ASP A 258 -18.44 -6.29 26.87
C ASP A 258 -17.14 -6.73 26.17
N ASP A 259 -17.19 -7.69 25.24
CA ASP A 259 -16.02 -8.13 24.48
C ASP A 259 -15.61 -7.06 23.45
N PHE A 260 -16.56 -6.44 22.75
CA PHE A 260 -16.31 -5.28 21.89
C PHE A 260 -15.64 -4.16 22.67
N ILE A 261 -16.18 -3.79 23.84
CA ILE A 261 -15.62 -2.72 24.68
C ILE A 261 -14.18 -3.05 25.10
N ARG A 262 -13.90 -4.31 25.47
CA ARG A 262 -12.54 -4.76 25.81
C ARG A 262 -11.58 -4.72 24.62
N ILE A 263 -12.05 -5.10 23.43
CA ILE A 263 -11.25 -5.02 22.20
C ILE A 263 -10.96 -3.56 21.87
N PHE A 264 -11.96 -2.69 21.90
CA PHE A 264 -11.80 -1.26 21.61
C PHE A 264 -10.80 -0.60 22.56
N ASP A 265 -10.91 -0.85 23.87
CA ASP A 265 -9.95 -0.35 24.86
C ASP A 265 -8.54 -0.88 24.57
N SER A 266 -8.39 -2.18 24.30
CA SER A 266 -7.10 -2.77 23.94
C SER A 266 -6.49 -2.12 22.69
N VAL A 267 -7.27 -1.96 21.61
CA VAL A 267 -6.84 -1.27 20.38
C VAL A 267 -6.39 0.15 20.69
N SER A 268 -7.16 0.87 21.51
CA SER A 268 -6.85 2.25 21.94
C SER A 268 -5.53 2.32 22.72
N GLN A 269 -5.28 1.39 23.64
CA GLN A 269 -4.06 1.34 24.43
C GLN A 269 -2.81 1.05 23.60
N TYR A 270 -2.88 0.10 22.65
CA TYR A 270 -1.78 -0.21 21.74
C TYR A 270 -1.51 0.95 20.78
N ARG A 271 -2.57 1.54 20.21
CA ARG A 271 -2.47 2.71 19.34
C ARG A 271 -1.80 3.88 20.06
N ASN A 272 -2.28 4.24 21.25
CA ASN A 272 -1.75 5.35 22.04
C ASN A 272 -0.29 5.11 22.47
N ASP A 273 0.07 3.87 22.81
CA ASP A 273 1.45 3.52 23.14
C ASP A 273 2.40 3.75 21.95
N ILE A 274 2.00 3.35 20.74
CA ILE A 274 2.77 3.60 19.52
C ILE A 274 2.81 5.10 19.20
N ASP A 275 1.68 5.80 19.22
CA ASP A 275 1.56 7.22 18.88
C ASP A 275 2.34 8.12 19.86
N HIS A 276 2.41 7.72 21.12
CA HIS A 276 3.22 8.37 22.15
C HIS A 276 4.63 7.77 22.25
N ALA A 277 5.10 7.04 21.23
CA ALA A 277 6.45 6.51 21.12
C ALA A 277 6.95 5.73 22.36
N GLY A 278 6.04 5.05 23.06
CA GLY A 278 6.36 4.26 24.25
C GLY A 278 6.77 5.08 25.48
N PHE A 279 6.52 6.40 25.52
CA PHE A 279 6.80 7.26 26.68
C PHE A 279 5.78 7.03 27.81
N ARG A 280 5.79 5.83 28.37
CA ARG A 280 4.94 5.38 29.48
C ARG A 280 5.64 4.32 30.32
N ASP A 281 5.09 4.05 31.50
CA ASP A 281 5.48 2.87 32.26
C ASP A 281 5.04 1.61 31.51
N SER A 282 5.99 0.69 31.31
CA SER A 282 5.81 -0.62 30.64
C SER A 282 5.21 -0.51 29.22
N PRO A 283 5.92 0.10 28.25
CA PRO A 283 5.47 0.12 26.85
C PRO A 283 5.37 -1.30 26.29
N HIS A 284 4.48 -1.50 25.32
CA HIS A 284 4.34 -2.80 24.66
C HIS A 284 5.60 -3.13 23.87
N LYS A 285 5.95 -4.41 23.89
CA LYS A 285 7.12 -4.89 23.15
C LYS A 285 6.83 -4.94 21.64
N PRO A 286 7.80 -4.55 20.78
CA PRO A 286 7.62 -4.55 19.32
C PRO A 286 7.13 -5.88 18.75
N GLU A 287 7.63 -7.01 19.27
CA GLU A 287 7.32 -8.36 18.76
C GLU A 287 5.84 -8.74 18.96
N GLY A 288 5.15 -8.06 19.89
CA GLY A 288 3.74 -8.29 20.19
C GLY A 288 2.77 -7.50 19.33
N LEU A 289 3.18 -6.36 18.77
CA LEU A 289 2.27 -5.38 18.19
C LEU A 289 1.51 -5.91 16.97
N ASN A 290 2.22 -6.45 15.97
CA ASN A 290 1.56 -6.98 14.77
C ASN A 290 0.67 -8.19 15.09
N ARG A 291 1.15 -9.08 15.97
CA ARG A 291 0.38 -10.25 16.40
C ARG A 291 -0.93 -9.84 17.09
N LYS A 292 -0.88 -8.80 17.93
CA LYS A 292 -2.06 -8.29 18.65
C LYS A 292 -3.02 -7.56 17.74
N LEU A 293 -2.52 -6.74 16.81
CA LEU A 293 -3.33 -6.12 15.76
C LEU A 293 -4.11 -7.18 14.99
N LYS A 294 -3.43 -8.24 14.53
CA LYS A 294 -4.07 -9.37 13.84
C LYS A 294 -5.11 -10.08 14.72
N GLU A 295 -4.80 -10.32 16.00
CA GLU A 295 -5.75 -10.94 16.94
C GLU A 295 -7.04 -10.11 17.09
N TYR A 296 -6.93 -8.78 17.24
CA TYR A 296 -8.08 -7.89 17.35
C TYR A 296 -8.86 -7.81 16.04
N TYR A 297 -8.16 -7.71 14.91
CA TYR A 297 -8.75 -7.72 13.59
C TYR A 297 -9.59 -8.99 13.34
N GLU A 298 -9.06 -10.18 13.62
CA GLU A 298 -9.77 -11.44 13.41
C GLU A 298 -10.98 -11.59 14.34
N LYS A 299 -10.87 -11.13 15.59
CA LYS A 299 -12.00 -11.13 16.54
C LYS A 299 -13.15 -10.24 16.05
N LEU A 300 -12.83 -9.10 15.43
CA LEU A 300 -13.82 -8.20 14.87
C LEU A 300 -14.38 -8.73 13.55
N LYS A 301 -13.55 -9.21 12.62
CA LYS A 301 -14.01 -9.76 11.32
C LYS A 301 -14.83 -11.05 11.47
N GLY A 302 -14.41 -11.95 12.37
CA GLY A 302 -15.14 -13.19 12.67
C GLY A 302 -16.36 -12.99 13.56
N GLY A 303 -16.37 -11.91 14.35
CA GLY A 303 -17.43 -11.55 15.28
C GLY A 303 -18.48 -10.56 14.76
N ALA A 304 -18.16 -9.77 13.71
CA ALA A 304 -19.04 -8.73 13.16
C ALA A 304 -20.35 -9.27 12.56
N LYS A 305 -20.50 -10.60 12.44
CA LYS A 305 -21.81 -11.21 12.14
C LYS A 305 -22.69 -11.48 13.37
N ASN A 306 -22.18 -11.33 14.59
CA ASN A 306 -22.84 -11.69 15.85
C ASN A 306 -22.78 -10.61 16.97
N TYR A 307 -22.06 -9.50 16.77
CA TYR A 307 -21.94 -8.41 17.77
C TYR A 307 -22.78 -7.16 17.43
N VAL A 308 -23.77 -7.31 16.52
CA VAL A 308 -24.66 -6.25 16.05
C VAL A 308 -26.11 -6.71 16.03
#